data_AF-A0A534NIT6-F1
#
_entry.id   AF-A0A534NIT6-F1
#
_cell.length_a   1.000
_cell.length_b   1.000
_cell.length_c   1.000
_cell.angle_alpha   90.00
_cell.angle_beta   90.00
_cell.angle_gamma   90.00
#
_symmetry.space_group_name_H-M   'P 1'
#
loop_
_entity.id
_entity.type
_entity.pdbx_description
1 polymer ?
#
loop_
_entity_poly.entity_id
_entity_poly.type
_entity_poly.pdbx_seq_one_letter_code
_entity_poly.pdbx_strand_id
1 'polypeptide(L)'
;MDQLSREVAAALDKTGFDALAVHSGAPLKRTGADDQYWPLRPTPHFQHWLPLAEPGCLLIVVPGRKPVLVRPPAQSFWEAPAPPEVDHFWSSFEVVE
;
A
#
# COMPACT_ATOMS: atom_id res chain seq x y z
N MET A 1 11.23 -4.65 8.47
CA MET A 1 10.62 -5.52 7.46
C MET A 1 10.63 -6.99 7.85
N ASP A 2 11.78 -7.54 8.22
CA ASP A 2 11.92 -8.98 8.51
C ASP A 2 11.04 -9.48 9.65
N GLN A 3 10.91 -8.70 10.74
CA GLN A 3 10.02 -9.04 11.84
C GLN A 3 8.56 -9.12 11.38
N LEU A 4 8.08 -8.07 10.73
CA LEU A 4 6.69 -7.98 10.26
C LEU A 4 6.35 -9.10 9.25
N SER A 5 7.30 -9.44 8.37
CA SER A 5 7.15 -10.55 7.43
C SER A 5 7.03 -11.91 8.14
N ARG A 6 7.78 -12.14 9.23
CA ARG A 6 7.66 -13.35 10.05
C ARG A 6 6.32 -13.42 10.79
N GLU A 7 5.85 -12.30 11.33
CA GLU A 7 4.56 -12.23 12.03
C GLU A 7 3.40 -12.52 11.08
N VAL A 8 3.44 -11.96 9.87
CA VAL A 8 2.45 -12.28 8.83
C VAL A 8 2.54 -13.74 8.38
N ALA A 9 3.75 -14.30 8.22
CA ALA A 9 3.91 -15.71 7.89
C ALA A 9 3.26 -16.63 8.93
N ALA A 10 3.44 -16.35 10.23
CA ALA A 10 2.80 -17.11 11.30
C ALA A 10 1.27 -16.95 11.30
N ALA A 11 0.75 -15.76 10.99
CA ALA A 11 -0.68 -15.53 10.89
C ALA A 11 -1.31 -16.26 9.69
N LEU A 12 -0.64 -16.26 8.55
CA LEU A 12 -1.06 -16.95 7.32
C LEU A 12 -1.08 -18.47 7.51
N ASP A 13 -0.02 -19.04 8.12
CA ASP A 13 0.04 -20.47 8.46
C ASP A 13 -1.12 -20.89 9.37
N LYS A 14 -1.41 -20.10 10.41
CA LYS A 14 -2.53 -20.35 11.34
C LYS A 14 -3.91 -20.29 10.66
N THR A 15 -4.05 -19.48 9.62
CA THR A 15 -5.35 -19.22 8.95
C THR A 15 -5.54 -20.00 7.66
N GLY A 16 -4.49 -20.67 7.16
CA GLY A 16 -4.53 -21.45 5.94
C GLY A 16 -4.56 -20.60 4.66
N PHE A 17 -4.05 -19.37 4.69
CA PHE A 17 -3.93 -18.50 3.51
C PHE A 17 -2.50 -18.46 2.99
N ASP A 18 -2.34 -18.34 1.68
CA ASP A 18 -1.01 -18.31 1.05
C ASP A 18 -0.34 -16.93 1.08
N ALA A 19 -1.15 -15.87 1.17
CA ALA A 19 -0.68 -14.49 1.04
C ALA A 19 -1.60 -13.50 1.78
N LEU A 20 -1.02 -12.35 2.13
CA LEU A 20 -1.73 -11.17 2.61
C LEU A 20 -1.71 -10.09 1.53
N ALA A 21 -2.89 -9.55 1.20
CA ALA A 21 -3.02 -8.38 0.34
C ALA A 21 -3.56 -7.19 1.16
N VAL A 22 -2.86 -6.06 1.14
CA VAL A 22 -3.22 -4.84 1.89
C VAL A 22 -3.38 -3.68 0.93
N HIS A 23 -4.61 -3.17 0.81
CA HIS A 23 -4.91 -2.02 -0.03
C HIS A 23 -4.61 -0.70 0.71
N SER A 24 -3.98 0.26 0.04
CA SER A 24 -3.64 1.55 0.64
C SER A 24 -4.86 2.41 0.92
N GLY A 25 -6.00 2.14 0.27
CA GLY A 25 -7.23 2.91 0.40
C GLY A 25 -7.58 3.61 -0.91
N ALA A 26 -8.75 4.22 -0.96
CA ALA A 26 -9.23 4.95 -2.13
C ALA A 26 -9.72 6.35 -1.71
N PRO A 27 -9.64 7.35 -2.61
CA PRO A 27 -10.19 8.67 -2.33
C PRO A 27 -11.69 8.59 -2.05
N LEU A 28 -12.13 9.24 -0.98
CA LEU A 28 -13.55 9.30 -0.61
C LEU A 28 -14.12 10.66 -0.97
N LYS A 29 -15.20 10.68 -1.76
CA LYS A 29 -15.93 11.91 -2.06
C LYS A 29 -16.51 12.53 -0.80
N ARG A 30 -16.42 13.86 -0.68
CA ARG A 30 -16.96 14.60 0.47
C ARG A 30 -18.48 14.63 0.46
N THR A 31 -19.07 14.82 -0.71
CA THR A 31 -20.51 14.82 -0.93
C THR A 31 -20.83 14.18 -2.28
N GLY A 32 -22.10 13.82 -2.50
CA GLY A 32 -22.56 13.35 -3.81
C GLY A 32 -22.83 14.46 -4.83
N ALA A 33 -22.83 15.73 -4.39
CA ALA A 33 -23.19 16.89 -5.20
C ALA A 33 -21.98 17.71 -5.69
N ASP A 34 -20.77 17.27 -5.35
CA ASP A 34 -19.51 17.96 -5.64
C ASP A 34 -18.44 16.94 -6.07
N ASP A 35 -17.37 17.42 -6.70
CA ASP A 35 -16.20 16.63 -7.10
C ASP A 35 -15.06 16.65 -6.07
N GLN A 36 -15.23 17.37 -4.97
CA GLN A 36 -14.24 17.41 -3.89
C GLN A 36 -14.11 16.09 -3.12
N TYR A 37 -12.87 15.71 -2.84
CA TYR A 37 -12.49 14.54 -2.03
C TYR A 37 -11.98 14.96 -0.65
N TRP A 38 -12.16 14.08 0.34
CA TRP A 38 -11.47 14.24 1.62
C TRP A 38 -9.95 14.06 1.42
N PRO A 39 -9.10 14.72 2.23
CA PRO A 39 -7.67 14.44 2.20
C PRO A 39 -7.40 12.94 2.37
N LEU A 40 -6.51 12.41 1.53
CA LEU A 40 -6.18 10.99 1.56
C LEU A 40 -5.63 10.60 2.93
N ARG A 41 -6.20 9.55 3.51
CA ARG A 41 -5.65 8.85 4.67
C ARG A 41 -5.47 7.39 4.30
N PRO A 42 -4.24 6.94 4.01
CA PRO A 42 -4.01 5.54 3.69
C PRO A 42 -4.39 4.64 4.87
N THR A 43 -4.70 3.38 4.60
CA THR A 43 -5.11 2.44 5.66
C THR A 43 -3.97 2.23 6.66
N PRO A 44 -4.23 2.17 7.98
CA PRO A 44 -3.18 1.95 8.98
C PRO A 44 -2.42 0.64 8.75
N HIS A 45 -3.10 -0.39 8.26
CA HIS A 45 -2.48 -1.67 7.92
C HIS A 45 -1.45 -1.53 6.80
N PHE A 46 -1.70 -0.68 5.79
CA PHE A 46 -0.72 -0.40 4.73
C PHE A 46 0.44 0.44 5.27
N GLN A 47 0.15 1.49 6.04
CA GLN A 47 1.17 2.39 6.61
C GLN A 47 2.05 1.72 7.65
N HIS A 48 1.60 0.61 8.25
CA HIS A 48 2.43 -0.20 9.13
C HIS A 48 3.63 -0.82 8.41
N TRP A 49 3.53 -1.03 7.10
CA TRP A 49 4.61 -1.56 6.28
C TRP A 49 5.52 -0.47 5.74
N LEU A 50 4.95 0.59 5.17
CA LEU A 50 5.72 1.64 4.54
C LEU A 50 5.07 3.03 4.66
N PRO A 51 5.87 4.11 4.75
CA PRO A 51 5.38 5.48 4.83
C PRO A 51 5.03 6.05 3.44
N LEU A 52 4.15 5.38 2.69
CA LEU A 52 3.70 5.84 1.37
C LEU A 52 2.24 6.32 1.42
N ALA A 53 2.00 7.54 0.93
CA ALA A 53 0.70 8.19 0.92
C ALA A 53 0.12 8.29 -0.49
N GLU A 54 -0.11 7.14 -1.11
CA GLU A 54 -0.67 7.03 -2.47
C GLU A 54 -1.96 6.20 -2.45
N PRO A 55 -3.02 6.64 -3.15
CA PRO A 55 -4.27 5.90 -3.22
C PRO A 55 -4.16 4.74 -4.22
N GLY A 56 -4.92 3.67 -3.99
CA GLY A 56 -5.05 2.57 -4.94
C GLY A 56 -3.87 1.60 -4.99
N CYS A 57 -2.84 1.78 -4.16
CA CYS A 57 -1.71 0.86 -4.09
C CYS A 57 -2.13 -0.46 -3.43
N LEU A 58 -1.48 -1.54 -3.83
CA LEU A 58 -1.67 -2.87 -3.27
C LEU A 58 -0.33 -3.45 -2.82
N LEU A 59 -0.23 -3.73 -1.52
CA LEU A 59 0.88 -4.50 -0.97
C LEU A 59 0.51 -5.98 -0.94
N ILE A 60 1.35 -6.83 -1.51
CA ILE A 60 1.19 -8.28 -1.50
C ILE A 60 2.37 -8.89 -0.74
N VAL A 61 2.06 -9.68 0.29
CA VAL A 61 3.05 -10.33 1.15
C VAL A 61 2.85 -11.83 1.06
N VAL A 62 3.87 -12.51 0.54
CA VAL A 62 3.94 -13.98 0.48
C VAL A 62 5.10 -14.44 1.36
N PRO A 63 4.89 -15.37 2.32
CA PRO A 63 5.96 -15.88 3.17
C PRO A 63 7.15 -16.40 2.34
N GLY A 64 8.36 -16.03 2.75
CA GLY A 64 9.60 -16.44 2.07
C GLY A 64 9.91 -15.70 0.77
N ARG A 65 9.08 -14.74 0.35
CA ARG A 65 9.33 -13.87 -0.81
C ARG A 65 9.48 -12.42 -0.40
N LYS A 66 10.13 -11.63 -1.25
CA LYS A 66 10.17 -10.17 -1.10
C LYS A 66 8.74 -9.62 -1.29
N PRO A 67 8.22 -8.74 -0.41
CA PRO A 67 6.90 -8.16 -0.58
C PRO A 67 6.81 -7.34 -1.87
N VAL A 68 5.67 -7.45 -2.56
CA VAL A 68 5.41 -6.76 -3.83
C VAL A 68 4.53 -5.55 -3.56
N LEU A 69 4.97 -4.38 -4.02
CA LEU A 69 4.20 -3.14 -3.99
C LEU A 69 3.73 -2.81 -5.40
N VAL A 70 2.43 -2.97 -5.64
CA VAL A 70 1.79 -2.56 -6.90
C VAL A 70 1.33 -1.11 -6.76
N ARG A 71 1.81 -0.24 -7.64
CA ARG A 71 1.42 1.16 -7.74
C ARG A 71 0.68 1.36 -9.07
N PRO A 72 -0.61 1.74 -9.05
CA PRO A 72 -1.32 2.05 -10.29
C PRO A 72 -0.63 3.21 -11.01
N PRO A 73 -0.55 3.18 -12.36
CA PRO A 73 0.08 4.25 -13.12
C PRO A 73 -0.69 5.56 -12.93
N ALA A 74 0.05 6.65 -12.71
CA ALA A 74 -0.53 7.98 -12.68
C ALA A 74 -0.98 8.37 -14.10
N GLN A 75 -2.30 8.37 -14.34
CA GLN A 75 -2.87 8.67 -15.66
C GLN A 75 -3.21 10.16 -15.85
N SER A 76 -2.90 11.01 -14.87
CA SER A 76 -3.25 12.43 -14.91
C SER A 76 -2.12 13.28 -15.47
N PHE A 77 -2.46 14.19 -16.39
CA PHE A 77 -1.56 15.25 -16.82
C PHE A 77 -1.45 16.37 -15.76
N TRP A 78 -2.49 16.56 -14.95
CA TRP A 78 -2.61 17.67 -14.00
C TRP A 78 -2.11 17.32 -12.61
N GLU A 79 -2.17 16.05 -12.24
CA GLU A 79 -1.90 15.57 -10.88
C GLU A 79 -0.81 14.51 -10.90
N ALA A 80 0.08 14.58 -9.93
CA ALA A 80 1.06 13.55 -9.66
C ALA A 80 1.04 13.21 -8.17
N PRO A 81 1.30 11.95 -7.79
CA PRO A 81 1.54 11.61 -6.39
C PRO A 81 2.65 12.49 -5.80
N ALA A 82 2.46 12.93 -4.57
CA ALA A 82 3.54 13.60 -3.85
C ALA A 82 4.70 12.61 -3.64
N PRO A 83 5.96 13.07 -3.72
CA PRO A 83 7.08 12.22 -3.37
C PRO A 83 6.95 11.76 -1.92
N PRO A 84 7.38 10.53 -1.59
CA PRO A 84 7.37 10.08 -0.21
C PRO A 84 8.29 10.95 0.65
N GLU A 85 7.99 11.03 1.95
CA GLU A 85 8.82 11.80 2.88
C GLU A 85 10.23 11.20 3.06
N VAL A 86 10.37 9.90 2.80
CA VAL A 86 11.63 9.13 2.92
C VAL A 86 11.70 8.06 1.84
N ASP A 87 12.90 7.73 1.35
CA ASP A 87 13.09 6.80 0.22
C ASP A 87 13.72 5.44 0.58
N HIS A 88 14.17 5.25 1.83
CA HIS A 88 14.93 4.05 2.20
C HIS A 88 14.10 2.75 2.09
N PHE A 89 12.77 2.84 2.16
CA PHE A 89 11.89 1.68 2.11
C PHE A 89 11.81 1.03 0.73
N TRP A 90 12.08 1.76 -0.37
CA TRP A 90 11.93 1.25 -1.74
C TRP A 90 12.67 -0.06 -1.98
N SER A 91 13.91 -0.15 -1.49
CA SER A 91 14.75 -1.34 -1.60
C SER A 91 14.17 -2.60 -0.93
N SER A 92 13.22 -2.42 0.00
CA SER A 92 12.55 -3.52 0.71
C SER A 92 11.43 -4.18 -0.08
N PHE A 93 10.99 -3.56 -1.18
CA PHE A 93 9.87 -4.04 -1.99
C PHE A 93 10.30 -4.38 -3.41
N GLU A 94 9.58 -5.29 -4.05
CA GLU A 94 9.52 -5.40 -5.50
C GLU A 94 8.41 -4.47 -5.99
N VAL A 95 8.74 -3.43 -6.76
CA VAL A 95 7.77 -2.41 -7.18
C VAL A 95 7.29 -2.73 -8.60
N VAL A 96 5.97 -2.73 -8.78
CA VAL A 96 5.30 -2.92 -10.08
C VAL A 96 4.45 -1.69 -10.36
N GLU A 97 4.61 -1.09 -11.54
CA GLU A 97 3.92 0.13 -11.99
C GLU A 97 3.09 -0.10 -13.26
#